data_AF-A0A7D9IX17-F1
#
_entry.id   AF-A0A7D9IX17-F1
#
_cell.length_a   1.000
_cell.length_b   1.000
_cell.length_c   1.000
_cell.angle_alpha   90.00
_cell.angle_beta   90.00
_cell.angle_gamma   90.00
#
_symmetry.space_group_name_H-M   'P 1'
#
loop_
_entity.id
_entity.type
_entity.pdbx_description
1 polymer ?
#
loop_
_entity_poly.entity_id
_entity_poly.type
_entity_poly.pdbx_seq_one_letter_code
_entity_poly.pdbx_strand_id
1 'polypeptide(L)'
;MKQPTDVAGVRRILGTVNYLAKFLPHLSQVSEPLRQLTKKNQPFDWDKSHDAAFTQIKKLITERTASPQCDASDHGLGAALIQEGKPVAFASRALTHAEKQYAQIEKELLAIVYGTERFHQYTYGQPVTVESDHKPLEVIHQKPLSAAPRRLQKMMMRLHQYDLTIVYKKGTEMLLADTLSRHHLDNSTDEARSVDNDLDQVDSLEEINEILN
;
A
#
# COMPACT_ATOMS: atom_id res chain seq x y z
N MET A 1 -8.43 20.51 3.99
CA MET A 1 -9.86 20.86 4.25
C MET A 1 -9.96 22.24 4.89
N LYS A 2 -10.81 23.12 4.35
CA LYS A 2 -11.11 24.44 4.93
C LYS A 2 -12.12 24.31 6.07
N GLN A 3 -12.06 25.23 7.04
CA GLN A 3 -13.03 25.31 8.13
C GLN A 3 -14.43 25.60 7.56
N PRO A 4 -15.48 24.90 8.01
CA PRO A 4 -16.85 25.17 7.59
C PRO A 4 -17.36 26.47 8.21
N THR A 5 -18.10 27.25 7.42
CA THR A 5 -18.66 28.54 7.83
C THR A 5 -20.16 28.48 8.09
N ASP A 6 -20.78 27.31 7.87
CA ASP A 6 -22.21 27.09 8.00
C ASP A 6 -22.54 25.65 8.42
N VAL A 7 -23.79 25.45 8.85
CA VAL A 7 -24.31 24.13 9.27
C VAL A 7 -24.24 23.11 8.12
N ALA A 8 -24.45 23.55 6.88
CA ALA A 8 -24.39 22.66 5.72
C ALA A 8 -22.96 22.15 5.46
N GLY A 9 -21.95 23.01 5.61
CA GLY A 9 -20.54 22.66 5.55
C GLY A 9 -20.13 21.67 6.64
N VAL A 10 -20.59 21.88 7.87
CA VAL A 10 -20.35 20.93 8.98
C VAL A 10 -20.96 19.56 8.66
N ARG A 11 -22.22 19.52 8.19
CA ARG A 11 -22.87 18.26 7.80
C ARG A 11 -22.13 17.54 6.68
N ARG A 12 -21.64 18.27 5.67
CA ARG A 12 -20.85 17.70 4.57
C ARG A 12 -19.58 17.03 5.09
N ILE A 13 -18.82 17.73 5.93
CA ILE A 13 -17.60 17.19 6.54
C ILE A 13 -17.93 15.96 7.39
N LEU A 14 -18.91 16.05 8.30
CA LEU A 14 -19.32 14.92 9.15
C LEU A 14 -19.78 13.71 8.33
N GLY A 15 -20.45 13.93 7.19
CA GLY A 15 -20.81 12.86 6.26
C GLY A 15 -19.59 12.14 5.70
N THR A 16 -18.59 12.89 5.21
CA THR A 16 -17.33 12.30 4.71
C THR A 16 -16.56 11.59 5.81
N VAL A 17 -16.48 12.18 7.00
CA VAL A 17 -15.74 11.60 8.14
C VAL A 17 -16.43 10.33 8.65
N ASN A 18 -17.76 10.31 8.68
CA ASN A 18 -18.52 9.12 9.07
C ASN A 18 -18.32 7.94 8.12
N TYR A 19 -18.10 8.18 6.83
CA TYR A 19 -17.71 7.10 5.89
C TYR A 19 -16.41 6.40 6.33
N LEU A 20 -15.50 7.14 6.95
CA LEU A 20 -14.23 6.64 7.46
C LEU A 20 -14.32 6.10 8.91
N ALA A 21 -15.48 6.16 9.56
CA ALA A 21 -15.63 5.85 10.99
C ALA A 21 -15.11 4.47 11.40
N LYS A 22 -15.24 3.45 10.53
CA LYS A 22 -14.71 2.10 10.80
C LYS A 22 -13.20 2.06 11.01
N PHE A 23 -12.50 3.04 10.44
CA PHE A 23 -11.07 3.17 10.58
C PHE A 23 -10.72 4.08 11.75
N LEU A 24 -11.50 5.09 12.11
CA LEU A 24 -11.12 6.13 13.07
C LEU A 24 -11.57 5.80 14.52
N PRO A 25 -10.65 5.51 15.46
CA PRO A 25 -10.99 5.24 16.85
C PRO A 25 -11.52 6.52 17.53
N HIS A 26 -12.47 6.35 18.47
CA HIS A 26 -13.04 7.44 19.27
C HIS A 26 -13.65 8.60 18.47
N LEU A 27 -13.93 8.42 17.18
CA LEU A 27 -14.48 9.47 16.32
C LEU A 27 -15.78 10.05 16.88
N SER A 28 -16.62 9.23 17.52
CA SER A 28 -17.87 9.69 18.13
C SER A 28 -17.62 10.72 19.24
N GLN A 29 -16.59 10.58 20.05
CA GLN A 29 -16.23 11.55 21.09
C GLN A 29 -15.64 12.81 20.46
N VAL A 30 -14.68 12.65 19.54
CA VAL A 30 -13.97 13.80 18.92
C VAL A 30 -14.90 14.66 18.07
N SER A 31 -15.86 14.06 17.36
CA SER A 31 -16.82 14.79 16.51
C SER A 31 -18.03 15.35 17.26
N GLU A 32 -18.14 15.15 18.58
CA GLU A 32 -19.28 15.59 19.36
C GLU A 32 -19.55 17.11 19.25
N PRO A 33 -18.55 18.00 19.44
CA PRO A 33 -18.78 19.45 19.36
C PRO A 33 -19.35 19.86 17.99
N LEU A 34 -18.84 19.27 16.91
CA LEU A 34 -19.33 19.52 15.56
C LEU A 34 -20.75 18.99 15.32
N ARG A 35 -21.11 17.85 15.91
CA ARG A 35 -22.49 17.35 15.83
C ARG A 35 -23.48 18.28 16.54
N GLN A 36 -23.07 18.91 17.65
CA GLN A 36 -23.92 19.85 18.38
C GLN A 36 -24.32 21.06 17.50
N LEU A 37 -23.40 21.58 16.67
CA LEU A 37 -23.69 22.64 15.69
C LEU A 37 -24.75 22.26 14.64
N THR A 38 -25.03 20.96 14.45
CA THR A 38 -26.01 20.49 13.44
C THR A 38 -27.42 20.26 13.99
N LYS A 39 -27.62 20.41 15.31
CA LYS A 39 -28.90 20.24 15.99
C LYS A 39 -29.92 21.29 15.53
N LYS A 40 -31.20 20.92 15.55
CA LYS A 40 -32.29 21.86 15.24
C LYS A 40 -32.34 22.97 16.29
N ASN A 41 -32.63 24.19 15.86
CA ASN A 41 -32.76 25.39 16.69
C ASN A 41 -31.48 25.81 17.45
N GLN A 42 -30.31 25.34 17.03
CA GLN A 42 -29.02 25.81 17.54
C GLN A 42 -28.49 26.94 16.63
N PRO A 43 -28.15 28.13 17.14
CA PRO A 43 -27.43 29.12 16.34
C PRO A 43 -26.06 28.56 15.97
N PHE A 44 -25.60 28.85 14.75
CA PHE A 44 -24.27 28.48 14.32
C PHE A 44 -23.26 29.44 14.92
N ASP A 45 -22.58 29.01 15.98
CA ASP A 45 -21.52 29.76 16.63
C ASP A 45 -20.26 28.89 16.72
N TRP A 46 -19.21 29.30 16.03
CA TRP A 46 -17.97 28.54 15.94
C TRP A 46 -16.95 29.05 16.94
N ASP A 47 -16.78 28.30 18.02
CA ASP A 47 -15.79 28.58 19.07
C ASP A 47 -14.50 27.74 18.96
N LYS A 48 -13.61 27.92 19.93
CA LYS A 48 -12.32 27.20 20.04
C LYS A 48 -12.47 25.68 20.20
N SER A 49 -13.56 25.20 20.79
CA SER A 49 -13.80 23.76 20.97
C SER A 49 -14.07 23.07 19.63
N HIS A 50 -14.74 23.78 18.70
CA HIS A 50 -15.00 23.30 17.35
C HIS A 50 -13.71 23.26 16.51
N ASP A 51 -12.83 24.26 16.66
CA ASP A 51 -11.50 24.25 16.02
C ASP A 51 -10.63 23.10 16.50
N ALA A 52 -10.62 22.84 17.81
CA ALA A 52 -9.91 21.70 18.39
C ALA A 52 -10.44 20.38 17.83
N ALA A 53 -11.77 20.19 17.83
CA ALA A 53 -12.41 19.00 17.26
C ALA A 53 -12.10 18.84 15.77
N PHE A 54 -12.19 19.91 14.98
CA PHE A 54 -11.91 19.88 13.55
C PHE A 54 -10.45 19.56 13.23
N THR A 55 -9.51 20.14 13.98
CA THR A 55 -8.08 19.87 13.84
C THR A 55 -7.76 18.44 14.23
N GLN A 56 -8.36 17.93 15.31
CA GLN A 56 -8.17 16.56 15.74
C GLN A 56 -8.75 15.55 14.74
N ILE A 57 -9.91 15.82 14.13
CA ILE A 57 -10.44 14.99 13.04
C ILE A 57 -9.50 14.97 11.84
N LYS A 58 -8.96 16.13 11.43
CA LYS A 58 -7.96 16.18 10.35
C LYS A 58 -6.76 15.31 10.68
N LYS A 59 -6.21 15.47 11.88
CA LYS A 59 -5.08 14.70 12.39
C LYS A 59 -5.35 13.20 12.32
N LEU A 60 -6.52 12.78 12.82
CA LEU A 60 -6.98 11.39 12.77
C LEU A 60 -7.09 10.85 11.33
N ILE A 61 -7.37 11.68 10.32
CA ILE A 61 -7.44 11.22 8.94
C ILE A 61 -6.06 11.19 8.29
N THR A 62 -5.18 12.16 8.61
CA THR A 62 -3.92 12.38 7.86
C THR A 62 -2.71 11.66 8.44
N GLU A 63 -2.64 11.44 9.75
CA GLU A 63 -1.41 10.94 10.41
C GLU A 63 -1.30 9.42 10.47
N ARG A 64 -2.07 8.71 9.64
CA ARG A 64 -2.15 7.26 9.74
C ARG A 64 -1.40 6.63 8.59
N THR A 65 -0.27 6.01 8.93
CA THR A 65 0.55 5.26 7.99
C THR A 65 -0.05 3.87 7.79
N ALA A 66 -0.20 3.48 6.53
CA ALA A 66 -0.56 2.12 6.16
C ALA A 66 0.72 1.33 5.86
N SER A 67 0.76 0.08 6.29
CA SER A 67 1.91 -0.82 6.19
C SER A 67 1.52 -2.03 5.35
N PRO A 68 2.16 -2.25 4.19
CA PRO A 68 1.94 -3.45 3.40
C PRO A 68 2.48 -4.68 4.14
N GLN A 69 1.64 -5.71 4.24
CA GLN A 69 2.05 -7.09 4.55
C GLN A 69 2.15 -7.84 3.24
N CYS A 70 3.30 -8.42 2.92
CA CYS A 70 3.52 -9.14 1.68
C CYS A 70 4.00 -10.57 1.94
N ASP A 71 3.49 -11.51 1.17
CA ASP A 71 3.84 -12.93 1.26
C ASP A 71 3.86 -13.60 -0.12
N ALA A 72 4.68 -14.62 -0.29
CA ALA A 72 4.76 -15.44 -1.50
C ALA A 72 4.54 -16.92 -1.22
N SER A 73 3.72 -17.55 -2.07
CA SER A 73 3.57 -19.01 -2.09
C SER A 73 4.26 -19.61 -3.31
N ASP A 74 4.19 -20.94 -3.45
CA ASP A 74 4.66 -21.64 -4.65
C ASP A 74 3.87 -21.27 -5.92
N HIS A 75 2.70 -20.66 -5.78
CA HIS A 75 1.76 -20.45 -6.88
C HIS A 75 1.33 -19.00 -7.07
N GLY A 76 1.45 -18.15 -6.06
CA GLY A 76 0.93 -16.79 -6.09
C GLY A 76 1.65 -15.84 -5.15
N LEU A 77 1.39 -14.56 -5.36
CA LEU A 77 1.82 -13.45 -4.50
C LEU A 77 0.59 -12.90 -3.79
N GLY A 78 0.73 -12.56 -2.52
CA GLY A 78 -0.32 -11.94 -1.71
C GLY A 78 0.21 -10.67 -1.05
N ALA A 79 -0.63 -9.63 -1.01
CA ALA A 79 -0.35 -8.44 -0.23
C ALA A 79 -1.62 -7.86 0.40
N ALA A 80 -1.51 -7.41 1.64
CA ALA A 80 -2.58 -6.74 2.38
C ALA A 80 -2.05 -5.42 2.95
N LEU A 81 -2.75 -4.33 2.66
CA LEU A 81 -2.42 -3.03 3.22
C LEU A 81 -3.11 -2.89 4.59
N ILE A 82 -2.32 -2.82 5.66
CA ILE A 82 -2.82 -2.76 7.03
C ILE A 82 -2.66 -1.35 7.59
N GLN A 83 -3.69 -0.84 8.24
CA GLN A 83 -3.66 0.44 8.95
C GLN A 83 -4.24 0.23 10.36
N GLU A 84 -3.42 0.43 11.39
CA GLU A 84 -3.78 0.18 12.79
C GLU A 84 -4.41 -1.21 13.02
N GLY A 85 -3.78 -2.25 12.48
CA GLY A 85 -4.24 -3.63 12.62
C GLY A 85 -5.51 -3.98 11.82
N LYS A 86 -6.03 -3.06 10.99
CA LYS A 86 -7.20 -3.29 10.13
C LYS A 86 -6.79 -3.30 8.65
N PRO A 87 -7.32 -4.22 7.84
CA PRO A 87 -7.08 -4.20 6.41
C PRO A 87 -7.80 -3.05 5.72
N VAL A 88 -7.09 -2.39 4.80
CA VAL A 88 -7.58 -1.28 3.97
C VAL A 88 -7.74 -1.72 2.52
N ALA A 89 -6.77 -2.47 2.00
CA ALA A 89 -6.76 -2.97 0.64
C ALA A 89 -6.09 -4.34 0.57
N PHE A 90 -6.41 -5.10 -0.46
CA PHE A 90 -5.86 -6.43 -0.72
C PHE A 90 -5.40 -6.50 -2.18
N ALA A 91 -4.37 -7.32 -2.41
CA ALA A 91 -3.85 -7.60 -3.73
C ALA A 91 -3.37 -9.05 -3.77
N SER A 92 -3.64 -9.74 -4.88
CA SER A 92 -3.17 -11.09 -5.11
C SER A 92 -3.05 -11.35 -6.59
N ARG A 93 -2.03 -12.10 -7.02
CA ARG A 93 -1.96 -12.62 -8.39
C ARG A 93 -1.25 -13.97 -8.47
N ALA A 94 -1.53 -14.70 -9.54
CA ALA A 94 -0.77 -15.91 -9.86
C ALA A 94 0.68 -15.58 -10.24
N LEU A 95 1.61 -16.45 -9.85
CA LEU A 95 2.96 -16.46 -10.40
C LEU A 95 2.93 -16.95 -11.86
N THR A 96 3.67 -16.29 -12.73
CA THR A 96 3.90 -16.77 -14.10
C THR A 96 4.74 -18.05 -14.10
N HIS A 97 4.79 -18.75 -15.24
CA HIS A 97 5.60 -19.96 -15.35
C HIS A 97 7.08 -19.72 -14.99
N ALA A 98 7.64 -18.60 -15.42
CA ALA A 98 9.02 -18.21 -15.10
C ALA A 98 9.19 -17.90 -13.59
N GLU A 99 8.25 -17.15 -13.00
CA GLU A 99 8.33 -16.77 -11.58
C GLU A 99 8.15 -17.96 -10.63
N LYS A 100 7.41 -19.00 -11.05
CA LYS A 100 7.31 -20.25 -10.27
C LYS A 100 8.67 -20.93 -10.07
N GLN A 101 9.60 -20.74 -11.00
CA GLN A 101 10.97 -21.28 -10.95
C GLN A 101 11.94 -20.41 -10.15
N TYR A 102 11.49 -19.30 -9.58
CA TYR A 102 12.34 -18.44 -8.77
C TYR A 102 12.70 -19.13 -7.45
N ALA A 103 13.87 -18.80 -6.91
CA ALA A 103 14.22 -19.23 -5.56
C ALA A 103 13.26 -18.60 -4.55
N GLN A 104 13.05 -19.23 -3.39
CA GLN A 104 12.10 -18.73 -2.38
C GLN A 104 12.34 -17.25 -2.08
N ILE A 105 13.59 -16.87 -1.79
CA ILE A 105 13.96 -15.49 -1.47
C ILE A 105 13.66 -14.48 -2.59
N GLU A 106 13.70 -14.93 -3.85
CA GLU A 106 13.33 -14.10 -5.01
C GLU A 106 11.82 -13.94 -5.10
N LYS A 107 11.04 -14.99 -4.79
CA LYS A 107 9.57 -14.91 -4.71
C LYS A 107 9.13 -13.97 -3.59
N GLU A 108 9.77 -14.04 -2.42
CA GLU A 108 9.45 -13.18 -1.28
C GLU A 108 9.75 -11.71 -1.58
N LEU A 109 10.90 -11.41 -2.19
CA LEU A 109 11.20 -10.04 -2.62
C LEU A 109 10.21 -9.58 -3.71
N LEU A 110 9.83 -10.47 -4.62
CA LEU A 110 8.84 -10.19 -5.65
C LEU A 110 7.46 -9.86 -5.04
N ALA A 111 7.05 -10.50 -3.94
CA ALA A 111 5.83 -10.14 -3.22
C ALA A 111 5.90 -8.71 -2.67
N ILE A 112 7.04 -8.28 -2.15
CA ILE A 112 7.26 -6.91 -1.68
C ILE A 112 7.16 -5.92 -2.86
N VAL A 113 7.84 -6.20 -3.97
CA VAL A 113 7.74 -5.38 -5.19
C VAL A 113 6.28 -5.27 -5.65
N TYR A 114 5.59 -6.39 -5.79
CA TYR A 114 4.19 -6.43 -6.21
C TYR A 114 3.29 -5.63 -5.26
N GLY A 115 3.40 -5.85 -3.94
CA GLY A 115 2.57 -5.15 -2.95
C GLY A 115 2.83 -3.65 -2.92
N THR A 116 4.11 -3.24 -2.97
CA THR A 116 4.49 -1.82 -2.94
C THR A 116 4.03 -1.06 -4.17
N GLU A 117 4.15 -1.66 -5.36
CA GLU A 117 3.66 -1.05 -6.60
C GLU A 117 2.14 -1.08 -6.71
N ARG A 118 1.49 -2.17 -6.29
CA ARG A 118 0.01 -2.25 -6.31
C ARG A 118 -0.62 -1.23 -5.37
N PHE A 119 0.07 -0.91 -4.27
CA PHE A 119 -0.31 0.13 -3.33
C PHE A 119 0.47 1.43 -3.52
N HIS A 120 0.97 1.73 -4.73
CA HIS A 120 1.78 2.93 -5.03
C HIS A 120 1.19 4.23 -4.46
N GLN A 121 -0.13 4.41 -4.53
CA GLN A 121 -0.83 5.58 -4.00
C GLN A 121 -0.68 5.75 -2.46
N TYR A 122 -0.37 4.66 -1.75
CA TYR A 122 -0.13 4.65 -0.31
C TYR A 122 1.36 4.57 0.03
N THR A 123 2.18 3.98 -0.84
CA THR A 123 3.59 3.70 -0.53
C THR A 123 4.56 4.76 -1.06
N TYR A 124 4.17 5.52 -2.07
CA TYR A 124 5.04 6.51 -2.70
C TYR A 124 5.09 7.84 -1.94
N GLY A 125 6.28 8.45 -1.88
CA GLY A 125 6.48 9.81 -1.34
C GLY A 125 6.44 9.93 0.19
N GLN A 126 6.42 8.81 0.92
CA GLN A 126 6.48 8.79 2.38
C GLN A 126 7.27 7.57 2.89
N PRO A 127 7.79 7.61 4.14
CA PRO A 127 8.41 6.44 4.76
C PRO A 127 7.36 5.34 5.00
N VAL A 128 7.67 4.11 4.58
CA VAL A 128 6.76 2.97 4.69
C VAL A 128 7.48 1.78 5.28
N THR A 129 6.84 1.14 6.26
CA THR A 129 7.28 -0.16 6.77
C THR A 129 6.55 -1.27 6.03
N VAL A 130 7.28 -2.17 5.40
CA VAL A 130 6.74 -3.39 4.78
C VAL A 130 7.03 -4.57 5.71
N GLU A 131 6.00 -5.34 6.00
CA GLU A 131 6.09 -6.55 6.82
C GLU A 131 6.15 -7.79 5.92
N SER A 132 7.09 -8.70 6.18
CA SER A 132 7.23 -9.99 5.49
C SER A 132 7.63 -11.08 6.48
N ASP A 133 7.27 -12.33 6.22
CA ASP A 133 7.66 -13.47 7.04
C ASP A 133 9.03 -14.08 6.66
N HIS A 134 9.74 -13.44 5.73
CA HIS A 134 11.06 -13.91 5.30
C HIS A 134 12.19 -13.07 5.90
N LYS A 135 12.66 -13.48 7.10
CA LYS A 135 13.73 -12.78 7.85
C LYS A 135 14.98 -12.39 7.03
N PRO A 136 15.48 -13.21 6.08
CA PRO A 136 16.62 -12.81 5.24
C PRO A 136 16.42 -11.51 4.45
N LEU A 137 15.18 -11.09 4.17
CA LEU A 137 14.91 -9.86 3.43
C LEU A 137 15.28 -8.58 4.17
N GLU A 138 15.21 -8.57 5.51
CA GLU A 138 15.67 -7.43 6.32
C GLU A 138 17.13 -7.06 5.99
N VAL A 139 17.95 -8.10 5.79
CA VAL A 139 19.39 -7.94 5.52
C VAL A 139 19.65 -7.66 4.05
N ILE A 140 18.91 -8.28 3.14
CA ILE A 140 19.14 -8.12 1.69
C ILE A 140 18.85 -6.69 1.23
N HIS A 141 17.80 -6.07 1.75
CA HIS A 141 17.46 -4.69 1.41
C HIS A 141 18.56 -3.68 1.79
N GLN A 142 19.36 -4.00 2.82
CA GLN A 142 20.46 -3.16 3.28
C GLN A 142 21.79 -3.42 2.55
N LYS A 143 21.88 -4.51 1.77
CA LYS A 143 23.12 -4.86 1.07
C LYS A 143 23.31 -4.00 -0.19
N PRO A 144 24.57 -3.73 -0.58
CA PRO A 144 24.84 -3.09 -1.85
C PRO A 144 24.33 -3.97 -3.01
N LEU A 145 23.71 -3.35 -4.03
CA LEU A 145 23.14 -4.08 -5.17
C LEU A 145 24.18 -5.00 -5.81
N SER A 146 25.44 -4.57 -5.91
CA SER A 146 26.52 -5.35 -6.53
C SER A 146 26.75 -6.72 -5.89
N ALA A 147 26.35 -6.92 -4.63
CA ALA A 147 26.48 -8.18 -3.91
C ALA A 147 25.27 -9.12 -4.09
N ALA A 148 24.16 -8.63 -4.67
CA ALA A 148 22.97 -9.43 -4.90
C ALA A 148 23.00 -10.12 -6.29
N PRO A 149 22.36 -11.27 -6.48
CA PRO A 149 22.13 -11.86 -7.79
C PRO A 149 21.39 -10.90 -8.73
N ARG A 150 21.64 -10.99 -10.04
CA ARG A 150 21.08 -10.08 -11.07
C ARG A 150 19.56 -9.88 -10.96
N ARG A 151 18.81 -10.93 -10.64
CA ARG A 151 17.35 -10.86 -10.51
C ARG A 151 16.92 -10.05 -9.28
N LEU A 152 17.55 -10.28 -8.12
CA LEU A 152 17.32 -9.47 -6.93
C LEU A 152 17.73 -8.02 -7.17
N GLN A 153 18.83 -7.76 -7.88
CA GLN A 153 19.23 -6.39 -8.25
C GLN A 153 18.13 -5.64 -9.00
N LYS A 154 17.54 -6.28 -10.03
CA LYS A 154 16.42 -5.69 -10.78
C LYS A 154 15.22 -5.34 -9.88
N MET A 155 14.85 -6.25 -8.99
CA MET A 155 13.76 -6.03 -8.03
C MET A 155 14.09 -4.92 -7.03
N MET A 156 15.31 -4.92 -6.48
CA MET A 156 15.78 -3.87 -5.57
C MET A 156 15.74 -2.50 -6.26
N MET A 157 16.19 -2.39 -7.52
CA MET A 157 16.11 -1.13 -8.28
C MET A 157 14.68 -0.58 -8.37
N ARG A 158 13.67 -1.44 -8.58
CA ARG A 158 12.26 -1.02 -8.57
C ARG A 158 11.80 -0.50 -7.22
N LEU A 159 12.37 -1.01 -6.13
CA LEU A 159 12.08 -0.57 -4.76
C LEU A 159 12.77 0.75 -4.39
N HIS A 160 13.85 1.17 -5.07
CA HIS A 160 14.61 2.37 -4.72
C HIS A 160 13.83 3.68 -4.84
N GLN A 161 12.76 3.71 -5.63
CA GLN A 161 11.88 4.88 -5.73
C GLN A 161 11.01 5.09 -4.48
N TYR A 162 11.00 4.13 -3.55
CA TYR A 162 10.22 4.14 -2.32
C TYR A 162 11.13 4.23 -1.09
N ASP A 163 10.71 4.97 -0.06
CA ASP A 163 11.39 5.02 1.22
C ASP A 163 10.93 3.86 2.12
N LEU A 164 11.45 2.66 1.84
CA LEU A 164 11.00 1.42 2.48
C LEU A 164 11.93 0.94 3.59
N THR A 165 11.32 0.53 4.70
CA THR A 165 11.94 -0.31 5.73
C THR A 165 11.27 -1.67 5.73
N ILE A 166 12.02 -2.75 5.53
CA ILE A 166 11.50 -4.12 5.58
C ILE A 166 11.70 -4.67 6.98
N VAL A 167 10.62 -5.20 7.58
CA VAL A 167 10.60 -5.77 8.93
C VAL A 167 10.05 -7.18 8.88
N TYR A 168 10.73 -8.09 9.56
CA TYR A 168 10.26 -9.46 9.75
C TYR A 168 9.06 -9.50 10.69
N LYS A 169 8.00 -10.18 10.27
CA LYS A 169 6.84 -10.49 11.10
C LYS A 169 6.49 -11.95 10.97
N LYS A 170 6.16 -12.60 12.08
CA LYS A 170 5.88 -14.04 12.07
C LYS A 170 4.63 -14.32 11.20
N GLY A 171 4.68 -15.33 10.33
CA GLY A 171 3.57 -15.66 9.42
C GLY A 171 2.21 -15.86 10.10
N THR A 172 2.18 -16.30 11.36
CA THR A 172 0.94 -16.40 12.16
C THR A 172 0.22 -15.06 12.38
N GLU A 173 0.92 -13.94 12.24
CA GLU A 173 0.40 -12.58 12.36
C GLU A 173 0.12 -11.92 10.99
N MET A 174 0.38 -12.65 9.89
CA MET A 174 0.22 -12.22 8.50
C MET A 174 -0.83 -13.06 7.75
N LEU A 175 -1.85 -13.54 8.47
CA LEU A 175 -2.88 -14.45 7.94
C LEU A 175 -3.52 -13.95 6.64
N LEU A 176 -3.69 -12.65 6.48
CA LEU A 176 -4.27 -12.05 5.28
C LEU A 176 -3.38 -12.21 4.05
N ALA A 177 -2.09 -11.86 4.16
CA ALA A 177 -1.14 -11.99 3.05
C ALA A 177 -0.92 -13.46 2.70
N ASP A 178 -0.77 -14.33 3.71
CA ASP A 178 -0.63 -15.79 3.53
C ASP A 178 -1.84 -16.44 2.85
N THR A 179 -3.05 -16.02 3.22
CA THR A 179 -4.26 -16.53 2.56
C THR A 179 -4.31 -16.11 1.09
N LEU A 180 -3.97 -14.84 0.80
CA LEU A 180 -4.00 -14.27 -0.54
C LEU A 180 -2.91 -14.85 -1.46
N SER A 181 -1.73 -15.17 -0.92
CA SER A 181 -0.65 -15.79 -1.70
C SER A 181 -1.00 -17.22 -2.08
N ARG A 182 -1.71 -17.96 -1.20
CA ARG A 182 -2.16 -19.34 -1.43
C ARG A 182 -3.42 -19.43 -2.30
N HIS A 183 -4.33 -18.45 -2.21
CA HIS A 183 -5.60 -18.40 -2.96
C HIS A 183 -5.66 -17.17 -3.87
N HIS A 184 -4.79 -17.13 -4.87
CA HIS A 184 -4.75 -16.02 -5.82
C HIS A 184 -5.94 -16.03 -6.76
N LEU A 185 -6.37 -14.84 -7.18
CA LEU A 185 -7.36 -14.67 -8.25
C LEU A 185 -6.71 -14.98 -9.61
N ASP A 186 -7.45 -15.65 -10.50
CA ASP A 186 -7.03 -15.83 -11.89
C ASP A 186 -6.91 -14.47 -12.59
N ASN A 187 -5.84 -14.28 -13.37
CA ASN A 187 -5.45 -13.00 -13.98
C ASN A 187 -6.46 -12.41 -14.99
N SER A 188 -7.68 -12.95 -15.12
CA SER A 188 -8.71 -12.52 -16.07
C SER A 188 -9.41 -11.20 -15.71
N THR A 189 -9.11 -10.59 -14.55
CA THR A 189 -9.81 -9.39 -14.05
C THR A 189 -8.95 -8.13 -13.90
N ASP A 190 -7.63 -8.20 -14.12
CA ASP A 190 -6.69 -7.09 -13.83
C ASP A 190 -6.16 -6.35 -15.09
N GLU A 191 -6.74 -6.52 -16.28
CA GLU A 191 -6.31 -5.81 -17.53
C GLU A 191 -6.49 -4.28 -17.49
N ALA A 192 -7.01 -3.70 -16.41
CA ALA A 192 -7.04 -2.26 -16.23
C ALA A 192 -5.87 -1.79 -15.35
N ARG A 193 -4.70 -1.55 -15.99
CA ARG A 193 -3.57 -0.65 -15.57
C ARG A 193 -2.18 -1.29 -15.45
N SER A 194 -1.70 -1.99 -16.47
CA SER A 194 -0.25 -2.08 -16.70
C SER A 194 0.17 -1.07 -17.77
N VAL A 195 0.67 0.08 -17.34
CA VAL A 195 1.64 0.85 -18.14
C VAL A 195 2.97 0.21 -17.79
N ASP A 196 3.52 -0.57 -18.71
CA ASP A 196 4.95 -0.89 -18.89
C ASP A 196 5.05 -2.17 -19.72
N ASN A 197 5.16 -2.01 -21.03
CA ASN A 197 5.43 -3.10 -21.97
C ASN A 197 6.59 -2.77 -22.93
N ASP A 198 7.53 -1.91 -22.51
CA ASP A 198 8.62 -1.41 -23.37
C ASP A 198 10.03 -1.58 -22.76
N LEU A 199 10.33 -2.70 -22.09
CA LEU A 199 11.70 -2.98 -21.62
C LEU A 199 12.29 -4.34 -22.02
N ASP A 200 11.58 -5.16 -22.80
CA ASP A 200 12.05 -6.47 -23.24
C ASP A 200 12.39 -6.56 -24.75
N GLN A 201 12.61 -5.43 -25.45
CA GLN A 201 13.20 -5.42 -26.79
C GLN A 201 14.62 -4.86 -26.79
N VAL A 202 15.54 -5.57 -26.14
CA VAL A 202 16.98 -5.37 -26.41
C VAL A 202 17.70 -6.74 -26.37
N ASP A 203 17.24 -7.70 -27.18
CA ASP A 203 17.95 -8.97 -27.40
C ASP A 203 17.73 -9.51 -28.83
N SER A 204 17.84 -8.64 -29.84
CA SER A 204 17.95 -9.05 -31.24
C SER A 204 18.81 -8.07 -32.04
N LEU A 205 20.12 -8.03 -31.74
CA LEU A 205 21.13 -7.36 -32.57
C LEU A 205 21.87 -8.34 -33.50
N GLU A 206 21.17 -9.37 -34.01
CA GLU A 206 21.70 -10.22 -35.09
C GLU A 206 21.21 -9.84 -36.49
N GLU A 207 20.33 -8.85 -36.65
CA GLU A 207 19.77 -8.47 -37.98
C GLU A 207 20.38 -7.21 -38.63
N ILE A 208 21.42 -6.59 -38.06
CA ILE A 208 22.05 -5.38 -38.66
C ILE A 208 23.22 -5.70 -39.63
N ASN A 209 23.67 -6.97 -39.72
CA ASN A 209 24.81 -7.33 -40.58
C ASN A 209 24.45 -7.70 -42.04
N GLU A 210 23.18 -7.61 -42.47
CA GLU A 210 22.79 -7.87 -43.87
C GLU A 210 22.49 -6.61 -44.71
N ILE A 211 22.65 -5.40 -44.16
CA ILE A 211 22.47 -4.13 -44.90
C ILE A 211 23.80 -3.42 -45.21
N LEU A 212 24.95 -4.04 -44.89
CA LEU A 212 26.28 -3.49 -45.21
C LEU A 212 27.21 -4.48 -45.95
N ASN A 213 26.68 -5.21 -46.95
CA ASN A 213 27.48 -5.76 -48.05
C ASN A 213 26.78 -5.52 -49.39
#